data_AF-S7VT59-F1
#
_entry.id   AF-S7VT59-F1
#
_cell.length_a   1.000
_cell.length_b   1.000
_cell.length_c   1.000
_cell.angle_alpha   90.00
_cell.angle_beta   90.00
_cell.angle_gamma   90.00
#
_symmetry.space_group_name_H-M   'P 1'
#
loop_
_entity.id
_entity.type
_entity.pdbx_description
1 polymer ?
#
loop_
_entity_poly.entity_id
_entity_poly.type
_entity_poly.pdbx_seq_one_letter_code
_entity_poly.pdbx_strand_id
1 'polypeptide(L)'
;METDTLTLKDIISESLNKSMTYAEYRNLVTTLVEDKSTTGTDQSDALVEYTYLNDRRMRRWDKTAKVSDAANIKIANFDKK
;
A
#
# COMPACT_ATOMS: atom_id res chain seq x y z
N MET A 1 -30.73 13.34 -16.55
CA MET A 1 -30.15 12.63 -15.41
C MET A 1 -29.31 13.63 -14.66
N GLU A 2 -29.74 14.04 -13.48
CA GLU A 2 -28.93 14.88 -12.60
C GLU A 2 -27.74 14.05 -12.13
N THR A 3 -26.52 14.51 -12.41
CA THR A 3 -25.32 13.94 -11.84
C THR A 3 -25.10 14.61 -10.50
N ASP A 4 -25.29 13.89 -9.40
CA ASP A 4 -24.84 14.34 -8.08
C ASP A 4 -23.34 14.58 -8.14
N THR A 5 -22.94 15.85 -8.14
CA THR A 5 -21.52 16.23 -8.06
C THR A 5 -21.04 15.94 -6.65
N LEU A 6 -20.41 14.76 -6.45
CA LEU A 6 -19.69 14.46 -5.22
C LEU A 6 -18.64 15.54 -4.97
N THR A 7 -18.55 16.01 -3.73
CA THR A 7 -17.47 16.91 -3.35
C THR A 7 -16.16 16.13 -3.26
N LEU A 8 -15.02 16.83 -3.39
CA LEU A 8 -13.70 16.21 -3.22
C LEU A 8 -13.57 15.47 -1.87
N LYS A 9 -14.20 16.01 -0.82
CA LYS A 9 -14.18 15.41 0.52
C LYS A 9 -14.92 14.07 0.53
N ASP A 10 -16.04 13.97 -0.18
CA ASP A 10 -16.82 12.73 -0.28
C ASP A 10 -16.04 11.67 -1.05
N ILE A 11 -15.41 12.04 -2.17
CA ILE A 11 -14.55 11.15 -2.96
C ILE A 11 -13.39 10.60 -2.12
N ILE A 12 -12.72 11.46 -1.35
CA ILE A 12 -11.62 11.06 -0.47
C ILE A 12 -12.13 10.09 0.61
N SER A 13 -13.27 10.41 1.23
CA SER A 13 -13.84 9.59 2.30
C SER A 13 -14.25 8.21 1.79
N GLU A 14 -14.89 8.15 0.62
CA GLU A 14 -15.26 6.88 -0.03
C GLU A 14 -14.03 6.07 -0.45
N SER A 15 -12.99 6.73 -0.95
CA SER A 15 -11.73 6.09 -1.34
C SER A 15 -11.00 5.49 -0.13
N LEU A 16 -10.99 6.19 1.00
CA LEU A 16 -10.41 5.69 2.25
C LEU A 16 -11.16 4.47 2.79
N ASN A 17 -12.49 4.44 2.65
CA ASN A 17 -13.29 3.27 3.03
C ASN A 17 -12.99 2.02 2.19
N LYS A 18 -12.52 2.20 0.95
CA LYS A 18 -12.10 1.13 0.04
C LYS A 18 -10.60 0.86 0.07
N SER A 19 -9.86 1.63 0.87
CA SER A 19 -8.41 1.51 0.97
C SER A 19 -8.01 0.32 1.85
N MET A 20 -6.73 -0.04 1.79
CA MET A 20 -6.14 -1.04 2.66
C MET A 20 -5.02 -0.41 3.45
N THR A 21 -4.91 -0.80 4.72
CA THR A 21 -3.74 -0.49 5.52
C THR A 21 -2.50 -1.17 4.94
N TYR A 22 -1.33 -0.63 5.25
CA TYR A 22 -0.07 -1.24 4.83
C TYR A 22 0.09 -2.68 5.35
N ALA A 23 -0.36 -2.96 6.58
CA ALA A 23 -0.29 -4.31 7.16
C ALA A 23 -1.16 -5.31 6.39
N GLU A 24 -2.39 -4.92 6.02
CA GLU A 24 -3.27 -5.74 5.19
C GLU A 24 -2.66 -6.01 3.81
N TYR A 25 -2.04 -5.00 3.20
CA TYR A 25 -1.31 -5.17 1.94
C TYR A 25 -0.14 -6.15 2.05
N ARG A 26 0.68 -6.06 3.13
CA ARG A 26 1.81 -6.99 3.35
C ARG A 26 1.34 -8.42 3.56
N ASN A 27 0.22 -8.61 4.24
CA ASN A 27 -0.40 -9.93 4.41
C ASN A 27 -0.89 -10.48 3.06
N LEU A 28 -1.60 -9.67 2.27
CA LEU A 28 -2.04 -10.06 0.93
C LEU A 28 -0.88 -10.54 0.06
N VAL A 29 0.21 -9.77 -0.01
CA VAL A 29 1.37 -10.17 -0.82
C VAL A 29 2.03 -11.44 -0.29
N THR A 30 2.10 -11.61 1.03
CA THR A 30 2.63 -12.84 1.63
C THR A 30 1.79 -14.06 1.25
N THR A 31 0.46 -13.96 1.33
CA THR A 31 -0.46 -15.02 0.91
C THR A 31 -0.32 -15.34 -0.57
N LEU A 32 -0.23 -14.34 -1.44
CA LEU A 32 -0.03 -14.55 -2.88
C LEU A 32 1.27 -15.30 -3.20
N VAL A 33 2.33 -15.08 -2.42
CA VAL A 33 3.58 -15.84 -2.56
C VAL A 33 3.38 -17.30 -2.16
N GLU A 34 2.66 -17.57 -1.05
CA GLU A 34 2.35 -18.92 -0.59
C GLU A 34 1.50 -19.68 -1.62
N ASP A 35 0.54 -18.97 -2.24
CA ASP A 35 -0.36 -19.49 -3.27
C ASP A 35 0.28 -19.55 -4.67
N LYS A 36 1.53 -19.11 -4.83
CA LYS A 36 2.24 -18.99 -6.12
C LYS A 36 1.41 -18.23 -7.17
N SER A 37 0.91 -17.06 -6.79
CA SER A 37 -0.06 -16.30 -7.57
C SER A 37 0.26 -14.79 -7.61
N THR A 38 -0.55 -14.03 -8.36
CA THR A 38 -0.50 -12.56 -8.44
C THR A 38 -1.92 -11.98 -8.42
N THR A 39 -2.05 -10.67 -8.16
CA THR A 39 -3.33 -9.96 -8.22
C THR A 39 -3.81 -9.71 -9.66
N GLY A 40 -2.94 -9.90 -10.66
CA GLY A 40 -3.27 -9.71 -12.06
C GLY A 40 -4.04 -10.89 -12.63
N THR A 41 -4.72 -10.66 -13.76
CA THR A 41 -5.35 -11.75 -14.54
C THR A 41 -4.31 -12.67 -15.17
N ASP A 42 -3.12 -12.15 -15.47
CA ASP A 42 -1.97 -12.93 -15.90
C ASP A 42 -1.20 -13.45 -14.68
N GLN A 43 -1.13 -14.77 -14.56
CA GLN A 43 -0.44 -15.49 -13.49
C GLN A 43 0.70 -16.35 -14.05
N SER A 44 1.37 -15.87 -15.11
CA SER A 44 2.59 -16.51 -15.61
C SER A 44 3.65 -16.64 -14.52
N ASP A 45 4.47 -17.69 -14.61
CA ASP A 45 5.52 -18.00 -13.64
C ASP A 45 6.46 -16.81 -13.39
N ALA A 46 6.74 -16.03 -14.42
CA ALA A 46 7.56 -14.82 -14.31
C ALA A 46 6.94 -13.78 -13.37
N LEU A 47 5.62 -13.55 -13.46
CA LEU A 47 4.92 -12.61 -12.59
C LEU A 47 4.80 -13.13 -11.16
N VAL A 48 4.60 -14.44 -10.98
CA VAL A 48 4.62 -15.08 -9.66
C VAL A 48 5.98 -14.92 -8.99
N GLU A 49 7.08 -15.11 -9.74
CA GLU A 49 8.44 -14.91 -9.23
C GLU A 49 8.69 -13.44 -8.86
N TYR A 50 8.14 -12.48 -9.60
CA TYR A 50 8.19 -11.07 -9.19
C TYR A 50 7.44 -10.81 -7.89
N THR A 51 6.29 -11.44 -7.66
CA THR A 51 5.56 -11.35 -6.38
C THR A 51 6.43 -11.86 -5.23
N TYR A 52 7.09 -13.01 -5.41
CA TYR A 52 8.06 -13.55 -4.45
C TYR A 52 9.20 -12.58 -4.16
N LEU A 53 9.85 -12.05 -5.21
CA LEU A 53 10.95 -11.10 -5.08
C LEU A 53 10.51 -9.82 -4.34
N ASN A 54 9.32 -9.32 -4.65
CA ASN A 54 8.76 -8.12 -4.03
C ASN A 54 8.46 -8.34 -2.55
N ASP A 55 7.95 -9.50 -2.14
CA ASP A 55 7.79 -9.83 -0.72
C ASP A 55 9.12 -9.74 0.04
N ARG A 56 10.18 -10.35 -0.53
CA ARG A 56 11.52 -10.33 0.09
C ARG A 56 12.08 -8.92 0.20
N ARG A 57 11.89 -8.09 -0.82
CA ARG A 57 12.31 -6.67 -0.82
C ARG A 57 11.56 -5.88 0.24
N MET A 58 10.25 -6.06 0.36
CA MET A 58 9.45 -5.38 1.37
C MET A 58 9.89 -5.78 2.79
N ARG A 59 10.12 -7.08 3.06
CA ARG A 59 10.68 -7.54 4.36
C ARG A 59 12.03 -6.90 4.69
N ARG A 60 12.86 -6.65 3.68
CA ARG A 60 14.13 -5.92 3.87
C ARG A 60 13.84 -4.47 4.23
N TRP A 61 12.99 -3.80 3.46
CA TRP A 61 12.62 -2.40 3.70
C TRP A 61 12.01 -2.20 5.09
N ASP A 62 11.13 -3.09 5.55
CA ASP A 62 10.54 -3.02 6.90
C ASP A 62 11.60 -3.05 8.02
N LYS A 63 12.75 -3.68 7.77
CA LYS A 63 13.87 -3.75 8.73
C LYS A 63 14.86 -2.60 8.59
N THR A 64 15.07 -2.11 7.37
CA THR A 64 16.16 -1.16 7.06
C THR A 64 15.69 0.27 6.92
N ALA A 65 14.42 0.50 6.59
CA ALA A 65 13.85 1.83 6.51
C ALA A 65 13.85 2.45 7.90
N LYS A 66 14.55 3.57 8.04
CA LYS A 66 14.54 4.38 9.26
C LYS A 66 14.16 5.79 8.89
N VAL A 67 13.16 6.33 9.56
CA VAL A 67 12.85 7.76 9.50
C VAL A 67 13.83 8.46 10.44
N SER A 68 14.54 9.48 9.95
CA SER A 68 15.48 10.22 10.78
C SER A 68 14.74 10.99 11.87
N ASP A 69 15.38 11.17 13.03
CA ASP A 69 14.80 11.95 14.13
C ASP A 69 14.45 13.37 13.70
N ALA A 70 15.29 13.99 12.85
CA ALA A 70 15.02 15.29 12.27
C ALA A 70 13.72 15.31 11.44
N ALA A 71 13.46 14.26 10.65
CA ALA A 71 12.22 14.15 9.88
C ALA A 71 11.02 13.93 10.81
N ASN A 72 11.15 13.08 11.84
CA ASN A 72 10.09 12.86 12.83
C ASN A 72 9.71 14.16 13.55
N ILE A 73 10.70 14.94 14.02
CA ILE A 73 10.48 16.23 14.67
C ILE A 73 9.77 17.21 13.73
N LYS A 74 10.21 17.28 12.47
CA LYS A 74 9.61 18.17 11.47
C LYS A 74 8.15 17.80 11.18
N ILE A 75 7.84 16.51 11.09
CA ILE A 75 6.48 16.02 10.86
C ILE A 75 5.59 16.27 12.07
N ALA A 76 6.07 16.00 13.28
CA ALA A 76 5.30 16.20 14.52
C ALA A 76 4.95 17.68 14.77
N ASN A 77 5.86 18.59 14.39
CA ASN A 77 5.66 20.03 14.51
C ASN A 77 5.07 20.67 13.24
N PHE A 78 4.58 19.86 12.29
CA PHE A 78 4.00 20.39 11.07
C PHE A 78 2.64 21.02 11.38
N ASP A 79 2.63 22.35 11.49
CA ASP A 79 1.41 23.11 11.70
C ASP A 79 0.71 23.37 10.36
N LYS A 80 -0.53 22.87 10.22
CA LYS A 80 -1.39 23.13 9.06
C LYS A 80 -1.92 24.56 9.19
N LYS A 81 -1.16 25.53 8.66
CA LYS A 81 -1.75 26.81 8.28
C LYS A 81 -2.57 26.69 7.00
#